data_AF-A0A1B7UA16-F1
#
_entry.id   AF-A0A1B7UA16-F1
#
_cell.length_a   1.000
_cell.length_b   1.000
_cell.length_c   1.000
_cell.angle_alpha   90.00
_cell.angle_beta   90.00
_cell.angle_gamma   90.00
#
_symmetry.space_group_name_H-M   'P 1'
#
loop_
_entity.id
_entity.type
_entity.pdbx_description
1 polymer ?
#
loop_
_entity_poly.entity_id
_entity_poly.type
_entity_poly.pdbx_seq_one_letter_code
_entity_poly.pdbx_strand_id
1 'polypeptide(L)'
;MLPAAKADPAQHTVVYRILGGGDVYSVIPDPGTPVYPASTTTWVSVPWSQTVQVTGSPYLALNYTDKTGGPHDCAIGVDGQSVRLAEHTAGRCAYQIPGPAQ
;
A
#
# COMPACT_ATOMS: atom_id res chain seq x y z
N MET A 1 30.14 18.35 7.48
CA MET A 1 29.48 17.68 6.33
C MET A 1 28.78 16.46 6.89
N LEU A 2 27.45 16.45 6.89
CA LEU A 2 26.65 15.30 7.35
C LEU A 2 26.89 14.14 6.36
N PRO A 3 27.07 12.89 6.80
CA PRO A 3 27.22 11.77 5.87
C PRO A 3 25.93 11.66 5.06
N ALA A 4 26.05 11.66 3.73
CA ALA A 4 24.96 11.30 2.85
C ALA A 4 24.46 9.92 3.29
N ALA A 5 23.19 9.84 3.69
CA ALA A 5 22.54 8.57 4.01
C ALA A 5 22.80 7.63 2.83
N LYS A 6 23.59 6.60 3.07
CA LYS A 6 23.86 5.54 2.09
C LYS A 6 22.48 4.96 1.79
N ALA A 7 21.94 5.22 0.60
CA ALA A 7 20.75 4.53 0.14
C ALA A 7 21.08 3.05 0.23
N ASP A 8 20.44 2.35 1.16
CA ASP A 8 20.59 0.90 1.27
C ASP A 8 20.07 0.35 -0.06
N PRO A 9 20.87 -0.38 -0.85
CA PRO A 9 20.41 -0.93 -2.12
C PRO A 9 19.24 -1.91 -1.96
N ALA A 10 18.91 -2.31 -0.73
CA ALA A 10 17.72 -3.08 -0.41
C ALA A 10 16.52 -2.23 0.07
N GLN A 11 16.63 -0.90 0.16
CA GLN A 11 15.52 -0.03 0.57
C GLN A 11 14.61 0.30 -0.62
N HIS A 12 13.31 0.07 -0.43
CA HIS A 12 12.27 0.38 -1.41
C HIS A 12 11.28 1.41 -0.86
N THR A 13 10.90 2.36 -1.72
CA THR A 13 9.80 3.29 -1.45
C THR A 13 8.51 2.69 -1.97
N VAL A 14 7.61 2.31 -1.07
CA VAL A 14 6.31 1.72 -1.42
C VAL A 14 5.22 2.77 -1.27
N VAL A 15 4.33 2.86 -2.26
CA VAL A 15 3.15 3.71 -2.24
C VAL A 15 1.90 2.86 -2.37
N TYR A 16 1.10 2.82 -1.31
CA TYR A 16 -0.23 2.21 -1.31
C TYR A 16 -1.25 3.24 -1.75
N ARG A 17 -2.20 2.83 -2.60
CA ARG A 17 -3.29 3.70 -3.08
C ARG A 17 -4.63 2.97 -3.08
N ILE A 18 -5.66 3.70 -2.67
CA ILE A 18 -7.05 3.38 -2.96
C ILE A 18 -7.55 4.46 -3.91
N LEU A 19 -8.04 4.02 -5.06
CA LEU A 19 -8.49 4.82 -6.18
C LEU A 19 -10.03 4.84 -6.22
N GLY A 20 -10.58 5.73 -7.03
CA GLY A 20 -12.03 5.93 -7.13
C GLY A 20 -12.53 7.04 -6.22
N GLY A 21 -13.86 7.14 -6.10
CA GLY A 21 -14.56 8.11 -5.24
C GLY A 21 -15.36 7.42 -4.13
N GLY A 22 -15.83 8.18 -3.14
CA GLY A 22 -16.58 7.67 -2.00
C GLY A 22 -15.73 7.54 -0.73
N ASP A 23 -16.12 6.63 0.15
CA ASP A 23 -15.49 6.43 1.45
C ASP A 23 -15.25 4.95 1.72
N VAL A 24 -14.10 4.64 2.32
CA VAL A 24 -13.72 3.30 2.78
C VAL A 24 -13.44 3.32 4.28
N TYR A 25 -13.32 2.14 4.91
CA TYR A 25 -12.85 2.02 6.29
C TYR A 25 -11.91 0.82 6.43
N SER A 26 -11.24 0.68 7.58
CA SER A 26 -10.25 -0.38 7.83
C SER A 26 -9.11 -0.38 6.80
N VAL A 27 -8.52 0.77 6.52
CA VAL A 27 -7.41 0.86 5.54
C VAL A 27 -6.13 0.39 6.20
N ILE A 28 -5.67 -0.80 5.82
CA ILE A 28 -4.57 -1.53 6.45
C ILE A 28 -3.49 -1.81 5.39
N PRO A 29 -2.51 -0.90 5.24
CA PRO A 29 -1.27 -1.17 4.53
C PRO A 29 -0.36 -2.04 5.40
N ASP A 30 0.24 -3.07 4.79
CA ASP A 30 1.20 -3.97 5.42
C ASP A 30 2.41 -4.19 4.51
N PRO A 31 3.62 -3.74 4.89
CA PRO A 31 3.92 -2.95 6.10
C PRO A 31 3.36 -1.53 5.98
N GLY A 32 2.97 -0.94 7.11
CA GLY A 32 2.47 0.43 7.17
C GLY A 32 1.74 0.73 8.47
N THR A 33 1.16 1.92 8.56
CA THR A 33 0.31 2.28 9.71
C THR A 33 -1.15 2.12 9.32
N PRO A 34 -1.90 1.20 9.96
CA PRO A 34 -3.33 1.08 9.77
C PRO A 34 -4.04 2.40 10.07
N VAL A 35 -4.93 2.81 9.17
CA VAL A 35 -5.81 3.96 9.38
C VAL A 35 -7.11 3.46 9.96
N TYR A 36 -7.28 3.73 11.26
CA TYR A 36 -8.37 3.27 12.11
C TYR A 36 -8.43 1.72 12.20
N PRO A 37 -8.52 1.14 13.42
CA PRO A 37 -8.65 -0.31 13.55
C PRO A 37 -9.98 -0.77 12.92
N ALA A 38 -10.01 -2.02 12.45
CA ALA A 38 -11.18 -2.59 11.77
C ALA A 38 -12.49 -2.56 12.60
N SER A 39 -12.39 -2.30 13.91
CA SER A 39 -13.50 -2.13 14.84
C SER A 39 -14.18 -0.75 14.79
N THR A 40 -13.66 0.21 14.02
CA THR A 40 -14.22 1.57 13.91
C THR A 40 -14.70 1.88 12.49
N THR A 41 -15.98 2.25 12.34
CA THR A 41 -16.59 2.76 11.09
C THR A 41 -16.22 4.23 10.83
N THR A 42 -14.98 4.61 11.14
CA THR A 42 -14.49 5.95 10.79
C THR A 42 -14.12 5.95 9.32
N TRP A 43 -14.79 6.81 8.56
CA TRP A 43 -14.66 6.89 7.11
C TRP A 43 -13.35 7.55 6.71
N VAL A 44 -12.73 6.98 5.69
CA VAL A 44 -11.58 7.54 4.98
C VAL A 44 -12.03 7.85 3.57
N SER A 45 -12.06 9.13 3.22
CA SER A 45 -12.42 9.53 1.86
C SER A 45 -11.34 9.12 0.86
N VAL A 46 -11.78 8.65 -0.30
CA VAL A 46 -10.90 8.30 -1.42
C VAL A 46 -10.86 9.44 -2.47
N PRO A 47 -9.74 9.64 -3.19
CA PRO A 47 -8.54 8.79 -3.21
C PRO A 47 -7.71 8.89 -1.93
N TRP A 48 -7.17 7.75 -1.50
CA TRP A 48 -6.28 7.65 -0.34
C TRP A 48 -4.91 7.13 -0.75
N SER A 49 -3.86 7.59 -0.09
CA SER A 49 -2.52 7.04 -0.28
C SER A 49 -1.65 7.11 0.98
N GLN A 50 -0.74 6.15 1.11
CA GLN A 50 0.33 6.17 2.11
C GLN A 50 1.65 5.73 1.47
N THR A 51 2.72 6.45 1.80
CA THR A 51 4.08 6.09 1.42
C THR A 51 4.80 5.48 2.62
N VAL A 52 5.46 4.34 2.41
CA VAL A 52 6.26 3.67 3.43
C VAL A 52 7.64 3.31 2.87
N GLN A 53 8.62 3.17 3.75
CA GLN A 53 9.94 2.67 3.41
C GLN A 53 10.06 1.24 3.92
N VAL A 54 10.49 0.33 3.04
CA VAL A 54 10.69 -1.08 3.38
C VAL A 54 12.09 -1.51 2.98
N THR A 55 12.58 -2.62 3.53
CA THR A 55 13.87 -3.18 3.17
C THR A 55 13.74 -4.63 2.71
N GLY A 56 14.60 -5.05 1.78
CA GLY A 56 14.65 -6.40 1.22
C GLY A 56 13.46 -6.68 0.31
N SER A 57 12.98 -7.92 0.35
CA SER A 57 11.92 -8.42 -0.53
C SER A 57 10.67 -8.79 0.27
N PRO A 58 10.00 -7.84 0.94
CA PRO A 58 8.82 -8.13 1.72
C PRO A 58 7.59 -8.39 0.84
N TYR A 59 6.64 -9.09 1.43
CA TYR A 59 5.28 -9.12 0.94
C TYR A 59 4.60 -7.80 1.31
N LEU A 60 3.90 -7.21 0.34
CA LEU A 60 3.16 -5.97 0.47
C LEU A 60 1.67 -6.28 0.32
N ALA A 61 0.84 -5.76 1.22
CA ALA A 61 -0.61 -5.86 1.12
C ALA A 61 -1.28 -4.54 1.47
N LEU A 62 -2.40 -4.28 0.82
CA LEU A 62 -3.32 -3.21 1.17
C LEU A 62 -4.71 -3.80 1.27
N ASN A 63 -5.28 -3.76 2.47
CA ASN A 63 -6.65 -4.18 2.71
C ASN A 63 -7.51 -2.95 3.02
N TYR A 64 -8.74 -2.94 2.54
CA TYR A 64 -9.74 -1.93 2.86
C TYR A 64 -11.13 -2.54 2.75
N THR A 65 -12.09 -1.98 3.47
CA THR A 65 -13.49 -2.40 3.37
C THR A 65 -14.31 -1.33 2.67
N ASP A 66 -14.94 -1.71 1.56
CA ASP A 66 -15.97 -0.93 0.90
C ASP A 66 -17.33 -1.26 1.50
N LYS A 67 -18.06 -0.23 1.95
CA LYS A 67 -19.44 -0.37 2.41
C LYS A 67 -20.47 0.05 1.36
N THR A 68 -20.07 0.94 0.45
CA THR A 68 -21.00 1.61 -0.48
C THR A 68 -21.13 0.88 -1.82
N GLY A 69 -20.28 -0.11 -2.09
CA GLY A 69 -20.26 -0.81 -3.38
C GLY A 69 -19.77 0.10 -4.51
N GLY A 70 -18.94 1.11 -4.17
CA GLY A 70 -18.42 2.08 -5.12
C GLY A 70 -17.35 1.46 -6.05
N PRO A 71 -16.98 2.12 -7.16
CA PRO A 71 -15.86 1.69 -7.99
C PRO A 71 -14.54 1.99 -7.27
N HIS A 72 -14.24 1.22 -6.22
CA HIS A 72 -12.98 1.29 -5.51
C HIS A 72 -11.99 0.35 -6.15
N ASP A 73 -10.85 0.90 -6.53
CA ASP A 73 -9.72 0.14 -7.02
C ASP A 73 -8.52 0.36 -6.09
N CYS A 74 -7.53 -0.51 -6.12
CA CYS A 74 -6.31 -0.34 -5.37
C CYS A 74 -5.07 -0.53 -6.23
N ALA A 75 -3.99 0.13 -5.83
CA ALA A 75 -2.71 0.03 -6.52
C ALA A 75 -1.57 0.07 -5.52
N ILE A 76 -0.50 -0.65 -5.87
CA ILE A 76 0.78 -0.60 -5.17
C ILE A 76 1.82 -0.09 -6.15
N GLY A 77 2.60 0.90 -5.72
CA GLY A 77 3.79 1.37 -6.43
C GLY A 77 5.04 1.05 -5.63
N VAL A 78 6.11 0.65 -6.29
CA VAL A 78 7.42 0.42 -5.69
C VAL A 78 8.45 1.24 -6.47
N ASP A 79 9.24 2.05 -5.77
CA ASP A 79 10.28 2.91 -6.34
C ASP A 79 9.80 3.82 -7.49
N GLY A 80 8.56 4.31 -7.35
CA GLY A 80 7.92 5.17 -8.34
C GLY A 80 7.29 4.43 -9.53
N GLN A 81 7.39 3.10 -9.59
CA GLN A 81 6.81 2.28 -10.64
C GLN A 81 5.55 1.56 -10.16
N SER A 82 4.50 1.54 -10.98
CA SER A 82 3.34 0.67 -10.73
C SER A 82 3.74 -0.79 -10.91
N VAL A 83 3.34 -1.64 -9.97
CA VAL A 83 3.67 -3.07 -10.02
C VAL A 83 2.49 -3.89 -10.53
N ARG A 84 2.80 -5.05 -11.12
CA ARG A 84 1.78 -6.04 -11.42
C ARG A 84 1.43 -6.77 -10.14
N LEU A 85 0.22 -6.51 -9.64
CA LEU A 85 -0.29 -7.10 -8.41
C LEU A 85 -0.37 -8.62 -8.54
N ALA A 86 0.05 -9.32 -7.48
CA ALA A 86 -0.14 -10.75 -7.34
C ALA A 86 -1.60 -11.06 -6.99
N GLU A 87 -2.23 -10.17 -6.22
CA GLU A 87 -3.65 -10.24 -5.88
C GLU A 87 -4.29 -8.87 -6.10
N HIS A 88 -5.40 -8.86 -6.83
CA HIS A 88 -6.10 -7.63 -7.20
C HIS A 88 -7.60 -7.89 -7.19
N THR A 89 -8.23 -7.61 -6.06
CA THR A 89 -9.66 -7.80 -5.83
C THR A 89 -10.22 -6.57 -5.13
N ALA A 90 -11.55 -6.36 -5.21
CA ALA A 90 -12.20 -5.33 -4.40
C ALA A 90 -11.86 -5.53 -2.91
N GLY A 91 -11.33 -4.47 -2.28
CA GLY A 91 -10.93 -4.49 -0.87
C GLY A 91 -9.54 -5.04 -0.58
N ARG A 92 -8.81 -5.54 -1.59
CA ARG A 92 -7.45 -6.06 -1.38
C ARG A 92 -6.54 -6.00 -2.60
N CYS A 93 -5.36 -5.43 -2.40
CA CYS A 93 -4.23 -5.52 -3.32
C CYS A 93 -3.03 -6.13 -2.62
N ALA A 94 -2.28 -6.98 -3.33
CA ALA A 94 -1.02 -7.51 -2.81
C ALA A 94 0.05 -7.67 -3.88
N TYR A 95 1.31 -7.54 -3.45
CA TYR A 95 2.48 -7.68 -4.29
C TYR A 95 3.66 -8.22 -3.48
N GLN A 96 4.46 -9.08 -4.09
CA GLN A 96 5.71 -9.55 -3.52
C GLN A 96 6.85 -8.82 -4.22
N ILE A 97 7.67 -8.05 -3.48
CA ILE A 97 8.90 -7.51 -4.05
C ILE A 97 9.79 -8.70 -4.42
N PRO A 98 10.27 -8.81 -5.68
CA PRO A 98 11.15 -9.89 -6.09
C PRO A 98 12.42 -9.94 -5.24
N GLY A 99 12.89 -11.16 -4.98
CA GLY A 99 14.24 -11.39 -4.42
C GLY A 99 15.33 -10.91 -5.38
N PRO A 100 16.54 -10.61 -4.90
CA PRO A 100 17.69 -10.51 -5.78
C PRO A 100 17.80 -11.80 -6.60
N ALA A 101 17.99 -11.67 -7.92
CA ALA A 101 18.28 -12.82 -8.77
C ALA A 101 19.56 -13.49 -8.24
N GLN A 102 19.48 -14.78 -7.93
CA GLN A 102 20.62 -15.59 -7.51
C GLN A 102 21.62 -15.76 -8.65
#